data_AF-A0A2N8N8V9-F1
#
_entry.id   AF-A0A2N8N8V9-F1
#
_cell.length_a   1.000
_cell.length_b   1.000
_cell.length_c   1.000
_cell.angle_alpha   90.00
_cell.angle_beta   90.00
_cell.angle_gamma   90.00
#
_symmetry.space_group_name_H-M   'P 1'
#
loop_
_entity.id
_entity.type
_entity.pdbx_description
1 polymer ?
#
loop_
_entity_poly.entity_id
_entity_poly.type
_entity_poly.pdbx_seq_one_letter_code
_entity_poly.pdbx_strand_id
1 'polypeptide(L)'
;MTRTITFNKLRSIKDRLPDGTIHRIAEDLGLTVETVRNYFGGENYKDGKSCGLHIEPGPDGGIVMLDDTAILDRALDILGAQRV
;
A
#
# COMPACT_ATOMS: atom_id res chain seq x y z
N MET A 1 -4.23 -13.41 2.51
CA MET A 1 -3.60 -13.85 1.24
C MET A 1 -2.33 -13.05 1.10
N THR A 2 -1.17 -13.69 1.08
CA THR A 2 0.12 -13.00 0.92
C THR A 2 0.32 -12.59 -0.53
N ARG A 3 0.78 -11.35 -0.78
CA ARG A 3 1.02 -10.85 -2.14
C ARG A 3 2.37 -10.15 -2.22
N THR A 4 3.17 -10.59 -3.17
CA THR A 4 4.51 -10.06 -3.42
C THR A 4 4.44 -8.99 -4.51
N ILE A 5 4.93 -7.79 -4.21
CA ILE A 5 4.92 -6.63 -5.11
C ILE A 5 6.21 -5.82 -4.92
N THR A 6 6.69 -5.09 -5.91
CA THR A 6 7.87 -4.21 -5.72
C THR A 6 7.46 -2.88 -5.08
N PHE A 7 8.37 -2.27 -4.34
CA PHE A 7 8.14 -0.97 -3.70
C PHE A 7 7.78 0.12 -4.71
N ASN A 8 8.46 0.16 -5.86
CA ASN A 8 8.16 1.10 -6.93
C ASN A 8 6.72 0.91 -7.46
N LYS A 9 6.23 -0.32 -7.54
CA LYS A 9 4.86 -0.62 -7.96
C LYS A 9 3.84 -0.12 -6.91
N LEU A 10 4.11 -0.28 -5.62
CA LEU A 10 3.28 0.28 -4.55
C LEU A 10 3.22 1.81 -4.63
N ARG A 11 4.36 2.47 -4.84
CA ARG A 11 4.40 3.93 -5.07
C ARG A 11 3.62 4.34 -6.31
N SER A 12 3.75 3.60 -7.41
CA SER A 12 3.00 3.88 -8.64
C SER A 12 1.49 3.74 -8.45
N ILE A 13 1.03 2.77 -7.65
CA ILE A 13 -0.39 2.66 -7.30
C ILE A 13 -0.82 3.87 -6.49
N LYS A 14 -0.08 4.22 -5.42
CA LYS A 14 -0.36 5.40 -4.59
C LYS A 14 -0.45 6.69 -5.42
N ASP A 15 0.50 6.90 -6.33
CA ASP A 15 0.57 8.07 -7.20
C ASP A 15 -0.63 8.17 -8.14
N ARG A 16 -1.20 7.03 -8.54
CA ARG A 16 -2.40 6.98 -9.38
C ARG A 16 -3.71 7.19 -8.59
N LEU A 17 -3.69 7.07 -7.27
CA LEU A 17 -4.91 7.23 -6.46
C LEU A 17 -5.33 8.71 -6.41
N PRO A 18 -6.61 9.02 -6.63
CA PRO A 18 -7.09 10.39 -6.50
C PRO A 18 -7.02 10.86 -5.04
N ASP A 19 -6.90 12.17 -4.85
CA ASP A 19 -6.90 12.81 -3.54
C ASP A 19 -8.10 12.39 -2.69
N GLY A 20 -7.86 12.16 -1.40
CA GLY A 20 -8.89 11.67 -0.46
C GLY A 20 -9.09 10.15 -0.46
N THR A 21 -8.55 9.41 -1.44
CA THR A 21 -8.64 7.94 -1.47
C THR A 21 -8.05 7.30 -0.21
N ILE A 22 -6.92 7.80 0.28
CA ILE A 22 -6.28 7.31 1.50
C ILE A 22 -7.24 7.44 2.70
N HIS A 23 -7.99 8.53 2.80
CA HIS A 23 -9.01 8.72 3.84
C HIS A 23 -10.14 7.71 3.70
N ARG A 24 -10.66 7.53 2.47
CA ARG A 24 -11.73 6.57 2.20
C ARG A 24 -11.34 5.14 2.56
N ILE A 25 -10.14 4.70 2.17
CA ILE A 25 -9.63 3.36 2.51
C ILE A 25 -9.48 3.20 4.04
N ALA A 26 -9.00 4.24 4.71
CA ALA A 26 -8.86 4.24 6.17
C ALA A 26 -10.23 4.08 6.85
N GLU A 27 -11.24 4.85 6.44
CA GLU A 27 -12.60 4.75 6.97
C GLU A 27 -13.25 3.39 6.66
N ASP A 28 -13.07 2.87 5.45
CA ASP A 28 -13.66 1.62 4.99
C ASP A 28 -13.12 0.40 5.75
N LEU A 29 -11.81 0.40 6.03
CA LEU A 29 -11.14 -0.69 6.76
C LEU A 29 -11.09 -0.44 8.28
N GLY A 30 -11.60 0.70 8.77
CA GLY A 30 -11.49 1.09 10.17
C GLY A 30 -10.04 1.32 10.65
N LEU A 31 -9.16 1.73 9.73
CA LEU A 31 -7.75 2.02 9.97
C LEU A 31 -7.50 3.52 10.08
N THR A 32 -6.30 3.92 10.49
CA THR A 32 -5.90 5.33 10.44
C THR A 32 -5.31 5.67 9.08
N VAL A 33 -5.46 6.94 8.67
CA VAL A 33 -4.86 7.50 7.45
C VAL A 33 -3.34 7.28 7.43
N GLU A 34 -2.69 7.38 8.59
CA GLU A 34 -1.26 7.09 8.74
C GLU A 34 -0.94 5.63 8.43
N THR A 35 -1.72 4.66 8.91
CA THR A 35 -1.54 3.24 8.59
C THR A 35 -1.63 3.00 7.08
N VAL A 36 -2.63 3.59 6.41
CA VAL A 36 -2.79 3.48 4.95
C VAL A 36 -1.62 4.16 4.22
N ARG A 37 -1.15 5.32 4.68
CA ARG A 37 0.02 6.00 4.10
C ARG A 37 1.31 5.19 4.26
N ASN A 38 1.52 4.60 5.43
CA ASN A 38 2.68 3.77 5.75
C ASN A 38 2.69 2.50 4.90
N TYR A 39 1.52 1.93 4.63
CA TYR A 39 1.38 0.77 3.75
C TYR A 39 1.94 0.99 2.33
N PHE A 40 1.72 2.16 1.75
CA PHE A 40 2.25 2.51 0.42
C PHE A 40 3.70 3.03 0.43
N GLY A 41 4.42 2.87 1.54
CA GLY A 41 5.80 3.35 1.66
C GLY A 41 5.90 4.83 1.97
N GLY A 42 5.16 5.31 2.97
CA GLY A 42 5.33 6.66 3.54
C GLY A 42 6.78 6.95 3.93
N GLU A 43 7.18 8.22 3.88
CA GLU A 43 8.57 8.71 4.04
C GLU A 43 9.23 8.34 5.40
N ASN A 44 8.47 7.76 6.33
CA ASN A 44 8.92 7.41 7.68
C ASN A 44 9.16 5.90 7.91
N TYR A 45 9.32 5.08 6.86
CA TYR A 45 9.77 3.69 7.01
C TYR A 45 11.29 3.60 7.31
N LYS A 46 11.77 4.35 8.31
CA LYS A 46 13.15 4.24 8.81
C LYS A 46 13.28 3.33 10.04
N ASP A 47 12.17 3.00 10.71
CA ASP A 47 12.24 2.29 11.99
C ASP A 47 11.04 1.33 12.20
N GLY A 48 11.20 0.11 11.69
CA GLY A 48 10.98 -1.10 12.50
C GLY A 48 9.66 -1.33 13.25
N LYS A 49 8.48 -0.98 12.72
CA LYS A 49 7.22 -1.64 13.11
C LYS A 49 6.39 -2.02 11.89
N SER A 50 6.79 -3.12 11.28
CA SER A 50 6.16 -3.69 10.09
C SER A 50 4.79 -4.25 10.47
N CYS A 51 3.72 -3.65 9.95
CA CYS A 51 2.41 -4.27 9.91
C CYS A 51 2.38 -5.38 8.83
N GLY A 52 3.29 -6.36 8.92
CA GLY A 52 3.41 -7.48 7.97
C GLY A 52 4.14 -7.16 6.66
N LEU A 53 4.97 -6.11 6.62
CA LEU A 53 5.70 -5.66 5.43
C LEU A 53 7.18 -6.11 5.47
N HIS A 54 7.56 -7.12 4.70
CA HIS A 54 8.98 -7.50 4.52
C HIS A 54 9.55 -6.75 3.31
N ILE A 55 10.58 -5.94 3.51
CA ILE A 55 11.24 -5.18 2.44
C ILE A 55 12.67 -5.69 2.27
N GLU A 56 12.96 -6.30 1.13
CA GLU A 56 14.33 -6.68 0.75
C GLU A 56 14.93 -5.60 -0.16
N PRO A 57 16.12 -5.04 0.15
CA PRO A 57 16.76 -4.05 -0.70
C PRO A 57 17.12 -4.67 -2.07
N GLY A 58 16.76 -3.98 -3.15
CA GLY A 58 16.98 -4.47 -4.51
C GLY A 58 16.65 -3.43 -5.59
N PRO A 59 16.86 -3.77 -6.88
CA PRO A 59 16.41 -2.93 -7.99
C PRO A 59 14.91 -2.62 -7.85
N ASP A 60 14.47 -1.44 -8.29
CA ASP A 60 13.09 -0.94 -8.13
C ASP A 60 12.63 -0.69 -6.67
N GLY A 61 13.58 -0.38 -5.78
CA GLY A 61 13.28 0.01 -4.39
C GLY A 61 12.96 -1.18 -3.47
N GLY A 62 13.17 -2.40 -3.95
CA GLY A 62 13.03 -3.62 -3.16
C GLY A 62 11.74 -4.39 -3.37
N ILE A 63 11.75 -5.65 -2.97
CA ILE A 63 10.57 -6.52 -2.96
C ILE A 63 9.84 -6.32 -1.65
N VAL A 64 8.54 -6.14 -1.74
CA VAL A 64 7.63 -5.93 -0.63
C VAL A 64 6.64 -7.09 -0.57
N MET A 65 6.68 -7.84 0.53
CA MET A 65 5.68 -8.87 0.82
C MET A 65 4.58 -8.27 1.69
N LEU A 66 3.34 -8.36 1.22
CA LEU A 66 2.15 -7.89 1.91
C LEU A 66 1.44 -9.11 2.51
N ASP A 67 1.40 -9.19 3.84
CA ASP A 67 0.58 -10.21 4.53
C ASP A 67 -0.91 -9.89 4.43
N ASP A 68 -1.22 -8.60 4.61
CA ASP A 68 -2.56 -8.06 4.44
C ASP A 68 -2.66 -7.22 3.15
N THR A 69 -3.61 -7.59 2.29
CA THR A 69 -3.83 -6.95 0.99
C THR A 69 -5.10 -6.11 0.95
N ALA A 70 -5.83 -5.94 2.07
CA ALA A 70 -7.09 -5.20 2.09
C ALA A 70 -6.91 -3.74 1.61
N ILE A 71 -5.83 -3.08 2.04
CA ILE A 71 -5.50 -1.71 1.61
C ILE A 71 -5.20 -1.66 0.11
N LEU A 72 -4.41 -2.62 -0.39
CA LEU A 72 -4.07 -2.70 -1.81
C LEU A 72 -5.30 -2.99 -2.67
N ASP A 73 -6.15 -3.91 -2.23
CA ASP A 73 -7.37 -4.31 -2.93
C ASP A 73 -8.34 -3.13 -3.06
N ARG A 74 -8.58 -2.41 -1.95
CA ARG A 74 -9.42 -1.21 -1.95
C ARG A 74 -8.87 -0.10 -2.84
N ALA A 75 -7.54 0.07 -2.86
CA ALA A 75 -6.91 1.00 -3.78
C ALA A 75 -7.12 0.62 -5.24
N LEU A 76 -6.99 -0.67 -5.59
CA LEU A 76 -7.21 -1.16 -6.95
C LEU A 76 -8.68 -1.04 -7.38
N ASP A 77 -9.62 -1.27 -6.47
CA ASP A 77 -11.06 -1.05 -6.66
C ASP A 77 -11.36 0.41 -7.02
N ILE A 78 -10.79 1.36 -6.25
CA ILE A 78 -10.96 2.81 -6.50
C ILE A 78 -10.33 3.25 -7.82
N LEU A 79 -9.21 2.65 -8.21
CA LEU A 79 -8.59 2.89 -9.53
C LEU A 79 -9.41 2.34 -10.69
N GLY A 80 -10.50 1.61 -10.44
CA GLY A 80 -11.31 0.97 -11.48
C GLY A 80 -10.52 -0.09 -12.25
N ALA A 81 -9.42 -0.62 -11.68
CA ALA A 81 -8.67 -1.72 -12.27
C ALA A 81 -9.49 -3.03 -12.31
N GLN A 82 -10.65 -3.04 -11.66
CA GLN A 82 -11.68 -4.04 -11.78
C GLN A 82 -12.98 -3.40 -12.29
N ARG A 83 -12.99 -2.98 -13.55
CA ARG A 83 -14.23 -2.70 -14.27
C ARG A 83 -14.19 -3.37 -15.63
N VAL A 84 -14.90 -4.51 -15.66
CA VAL A 84 -15.38 -5.36 -16.77
C VAL A 84 -14.36 -6.13 -17.59
#